data_AF-A0A7K4K7J3-F1
#
_entry.id   AF-A0A7K4K7J3-F1
#
_cell.length_a   1.000
_cell.length_b   1.000
_cell.length_c   1.000
_cell.angle_alpha   90.00
_cell.angle_beta   90.00
_cell.angle_gamma   90.00
#
_symmetry.space_group_name_H-M   'P 1'
#
loop_
_entity.id
_entity.type
_entity.pdbx_description
1 polymer ?
#
loop_
_entity_poly.entity_id
_entity_poly.type
_entity_poly.pdbx_seq_one_letter_code
_entity_poly.pdbx_strand_id
1 'polypeptide(L)'
;CLSLQGAVKRQALYACGTCTPPGHEPAGICLACSYECHGSHRLFELYTKRNFRCDCGNSKFKNLQCKLLPEKGKVNSGNKYNDNFFGLYCTCKRPYPDPEDEIPDEMIQCIVCEDWFHGRHLGAVPPESGDFHEMVCQACMKHCPFLWAYASQLAVPPLTKVNSLEDEGIVLNVEESEEQKKEIKKESGAEHQEKEEGKQTEQFNEPSTSSGSSCPERIKHSYLIQVVTKSEEPVCKLKELQSKQVFKKDTATFWPSNWRSKLCRCEECLKMYSELEVQFLTDECDTVLAYENKGSSDQETDRRDPLMDTLNSMNRVQQVELICEYNDLKTELTDYLRRFADEGTVVKREDIQHFFEEFQSRKRRRTNRMQYYCS
;
A
#
# COMPACT_ATOMS: atom_id res chain seq x y z
N CYS A 1 -6.70 -19.57 5.67
CA CYS A 1 -5.43 -18.90 6.08
C CYS A 1 -4.31 -19.35 5.13
N LEU A 2 -3.50 -18.44 4.59
CA LEU A 2 -2.44 -18.76 3.60
C LEU A 2 -1.27 -19.61 4.16
N SER A 3 -1.25 -19.86 5.48
CA SER A 3 -0.21 -20.64 6.16
C SER A 3 -0.08 -22.11 5.71
N LEU A 4 -1.03 -22.66 4.95
CA LEU A 4 -0.89 -23.98 4.32
C LEU A 4 0.26 -24.06 3.31
N GLN A 5 0.72 -22.92 2.78
CA GLN A 5 1.83 -22.83 1.82
C GLN A 5 3.10 -22.19 2.43
N GLY A 6 3.14 -21.96 3.74
CA GLY A 6 4.31 -21.47 4.46
C GLY A 6 4.39 -19.94 4.59
N ALA A 7 5.53 -19.35 4.19
CA ALA A 7 5.74 -17.91 4.21
C ALA A 7 5.20 -17.29 2.91
N VAL A 8 4.27 -16.34 3.04
CA VAL A 8 3.77 -15.57 1.89
C VAL A 8 4.78 -14.47 1.58
N LYS A 9 5.13 -14.30 0.30
CA LYS A 9 6.10 -13.28 -0.16
C LYS A 9 5.83 -11.90 0.43
N ARG A 10 4.57 -11.46 0.44
CA ARG A 10 4.06 -10.25 1.08
C ARG A 10 2.61 -10.49 1.51
N GLN A 11 2.22 -10.09 2.72
CA GLN A 11 0.83 -10.18 3.21
C GLN A 11 0.47 -9.04 4.16
N ALA A 12 -0.81 -8.70 4.24
CA ALA A 12 -1.36 -7.80 5.27
C ALA A 12 -1.25 -8.41 6.67
N LEU A 13 -0.76 -7.61 7.62
CA LEU A 13 -0.37 -8.03 8.96
C LEU A 13 -0.86 -7.04 10.03
N TYR A 14 -1.20 -7.56 11.20
CA TYR A 14 -1.60 -6.80 12.38
C TYR A 14 -0.73 -7.24 13.57
N ALA A 15 -0.56 -6.35 14.56
CA ALA A 15 -0.12 -6.72 15.89
C ALA A 15 -1.29 -6.67 16.87
N CYS A 16 -1.29 -7.55 17.87
CA CYS A 16 -2.37 -7.62 18.85
C CYS A 16 -1.93 -7.02 20.19
N GLY A 17 -2.05 -5.70 20.34
CA GLY A 17 -1.73 -4.94 21.56
C GLY A 17 -2.57 -5.28 22.81
N THR A 18 -3.34 -6.38 22.76
CA THR A 18 -4.04 -7.04 23.88
C THR A 18 -3.35 -8.35 24.29
N CYS A 19 -2.83 -9.13 23.32
CA CYS A 19 -2.08 -10.37 23.59
C CYS A 19 -0.58 -10.09 23.83
N THR A 20 -0.01 -9.13 23.10
CA THR A 20 1.38 -8.67 23.23
C THR A 20 1.42 -7.19 23.61
N PRO A 21 1.00 -6.83 24.85
CA PRO A 21 1.29 -5.51 25.42
C PRO A 21 2.81 -5.28 25.58
N PRO A 22 3.24 -4.02 25.80
CA PRO A 22 4.65 -3.69 26.05
C PRO A 22 5.29 -4.56 27.13
N GLY A 23 6.52 -5.02 26.89
CA GLY A 23 7.25 -5.92 27.78
C GLY A 23 7.03 -7.43 27.51
N HIS A 24 6.08 -7.80 26.64
CA HIS A 24 6.08 -9.12 26.00
C HIS A 24 6.93 -9.11 24.71
N GLU A 25 7.23 -10.29 24.16
CA GLU A 25 7.79 -10.39 22.81
C GLU A 25 6.81 -9.86 21.74
N PRO A 26 7.30 -9.26 20.64
CA PRO A 26 6.44 -8.89 19.52
C PRO A 26 5.93 -10.14 18.78
N ALA A 27 4.71 -10.07 18.25
CA ALA A 27 4.07 -11.13 17.46
C ALA A 27 3.16 -10.53 16.38
N GLY A 28 3.17 -11.11 15.17
CA GLY A 28 2.33 -10.67 14.06
C GLY A 28 1.23 -11.66 13.70
N ILE A 29 0.02 -11.18 13.45
CA ILE A 29 -1.14 -11.97 13.03
C ILE A 29 -1.57 -11.56 11.62
N CYS A 30 -1.92 -12.51 10.76
CA CYS A 30 -2.44 -12.22 9.43
C CYS A 30 -3.90 -11.75 9.47
N LEU A 31 -4.36 -11.10 8.39
CA LEU A 31 -5.74 -10.63 8.19
C LEU A 31 -6.83 -11.65 8.55
N ALA A 32 -6.65 -12.93 8.22
CA ALA A 32 -7.63 -13.95 8.59
C ALA A 32 -7.70 -14.19 10.12
N CYS A 33 -6.59 -14.02 10.83
CA CYS A 33 -6.54 -14.19 12.29
C CYS A 33 -6.99 -12.94 13.05
N SER A 34 -6.85 -11.73 12.49
CA SER A 34 -7.34 -10.50 13.14
C SER A 34 -8.86 -10.56 13.34
N TYR A 35 -9.62 -11.02 12.35
CA TYR A 35 -11.05 -11.29 12.53
C TYR A 35 -11.31 -12.52 13.41
N GLU A 36 -10.87 -13.71 12.99
CA GLU A 36 -11.33 -14.98 13.58
C GLU A 36 -10.83 -15.22 15.00
N CYS A 37 -9.61 -14.82 15.32
CA CYS A 37 -8.96 -15.14 16.61
C CYS A 37 -8.86 -13.91 17.53
N HIS A 38 -8.99 -12.69 17.00
CA HIS A 38 -8.71 -11.45 17.73
C HIS A 38 -9.71 -10.32 17.45
N GLY A 39 -10.88 -10.59 16.87
CA GLY A 39 -11.81 -9.54 16.39
C GLY A 39 -12.39 -8.60 17.45
N SER A 40 -12.25 -8.93 18.74
CA SER A 40 -12.62 -8.09 19.89
C SER A 40 -11.42 -7.45 20.62
N HIS A 41 -10.20 -7.66 20.13
CA HIS A 41 -8.97 -7.17 20.75
C HIS A 41 -8.57 -5.80 20.18
N ARG A 42 -7.82 -5.01 20.96
CA ARG A 42 -7.07 -3.87 20.41
C ARG A 42 -5.98 -4.39 19.48
N LEU A 43 -6.09 -4.03 18.20
CA LEU A 43 -5.14 -4.34 17.14
C LEU A 43 -4.43 -3.08 16.62
N PHE A 44 -3.24 -3.27 16.07
CA PHE A 44 -2.52 -2.28 15.29
C PHE A 44 -2.37 -2.81 13.87
N GLU A 45 -2.73 -2.03 12.86
CA GLU A 45 -2.48 -2.37 11.45
C GLU A 45 -1.02 -2.09 11.10
N LEU A 46 -0.35 -3.08 10.52
CA LEU A 46 1.06 -2.98 10.11
C LEU A 46 1.20 -2.89 8.58
N TYR A 47 0.07 -2.80 7.87
CA TYR A 47 -0.06 -2.93 6.42
C TYR A 47 0.64 -4.21 5.93
N THR A 48 1.34 -4.15 4.79
CA THR A 48 2.00 -5.31 4.21
C THR A 48 3.42 -5.50 4.76
N LYS A 49 3.77 -6.77 5.02
CA LYS A 49 5.10 -7.21 5.45
C LYS A 49 5.60 -8.38 4.59
N ARG A 50 6.89 -8.42 4.27
CA ARG A 50 7.50 -9.50 3.47
C ARG A 50 7.79 -10.76 4.27
N ASN A 51 7.64 -11.92 3.61
CA ASN A 51 8.04 -13.26 4.05
C ASN A 51 7.55 -13.69 5.45
N PHE A 52 6.59 -12.96 6.02
CA PHE A 52 6.14 -13.13 7.40
C PHE A 52 5.27 -14.40 7.55
N ARG A 53 5.33 -15.05 8.71
CA ARG A 53 4.47 -16.19 9.09
C ARG A 53 3.64 -15.82 10.32
N CYS A 54 2.32 -15.98 10.22
CA CYS A 54 1.38 -15.62 11.28
C CYS A 54 1.65 -16.35 12.60
N ASP A 55 2.01 -15.59 13.64
CA ASP A 55 2.34 -16.06 14.99
C ASP A 55 1.12 -16.46 15.82
N CYS A 56 -0.10 -16.07 15.44
CA CYS A 56 -1.34 -16.36 16.20
C CYS A 56 -1.34 -17.79 16.78
N GLY A 57 -1.42 -17.93 18.10
CA GLY A 57 -1.44 -19.22 18.78
C GLY A 57 -0.16 -20.06 18.75
N ASN A 58 0.99 -19.47 18.40
CA ASN A 58 2.31 -20.06 18.69
C ASN A 58 2.78 -19.67 20.11
N SER A 59 3.99 -20.03 20.54
CA SER A 59 4.42 -19.84 21.94
C SER A 59 4.61 -18.38 22.39
N LYS A 60 4.43 -17.40 21.49
CA LYS A 60 4.31 -15.97 21.86
C LYS A 60 2.95 -15.64 22.50
N PHE A 61 1.96 -16.52 22.34
CA PHE A 61 0.62 -16.38 22.91
C PHE A 61 0.44 -17.35 24.07
N LYS A 62 0.17 -16.84 25.28
CA LYS A 62 0.10 -17.66 26.51
C LYS A 62 -1.13 -18.59 26.54
N ASN A 63 -2.32 -18.03 26.34
CA ASN A 63 -3.61 -18.71 26.56
C ASN A 63 -4.55 -18.62 25.33
N LEU A 64 -4.01 -18.71 24.11
CA LEU A 64 -4.79 -18.60 22.88
C LEU A 64 -4.31 -19.61 21.85
N GLN A 65 -5.23 -20.37 21.27
CA GLN A 65 -4.97 -21.28 20.14
C GLN A 65 -5.58 -20.70 18.86
N CYS A 66 -4.88 -20.86 17.73
CA CYS A 66 -5.32 -20.34 16.45
C CYS A 66 -6.43 -21.21 15.84
N LYS A 67 -7.67 -20.70 15.76
CA LYS A 67 -8.82 -21.41 15.17
C LYS A 67 -8.58 -21.88 13.73
N LEU A 68 -7.78 -21.12 12.96
CA LEU A 68 -7.57 -21.33 11.51
C LEU A 68 -6.36 -22.20 11.15
N LEU A 69 -5.48 -22.46 12.12
CA LEU A 69 -4.38 -23.41 12.00
C LEU A 69 -3.93 -23.75 13.44
N PRO A 70 -4.52 -24.78 14.06
CA PRO A 70 -4.26 -25.14 15.46
C PRO A 70 -2.85 -25.68 15.71
N GLU A 71 -2.23 -26.27 14.68
CA GLU A 71 -0.88 -26.85 14.73
C GLU A 71 0.14 -25.91 14.07
N LYS A 72 1.12 -25.45 14.84
CA LYS A 72 2.19 -24.55 14.38
C LYS A 72 3.53 -24.89 15.01
N GLY A 73 4.62 -24.52 14.34
CA GLY A 73 5.93 -24.43 14.97
C GLY A 73 5.92 -23.39 16.11
N LYS A 74 6.66 -23.67 17.20
CA LYS A 74 6.64 -22.85 18.43
C LYS A 74 6.93 -21.36 18.17
N VAL A 75 7.90 -21.08 17.31
CA VAL A 75 8.31 -19.72 16.92
C VAL A 75 8.62 -19.66 15.41
N ASN A 76 8.45 -18.49 14.81
CA ASN A 76 8.80 -18.22 13.42
C ASN A 76 10.15 -17.46 13.35
N SER A 77 11.26 -18.18 13.23
CA SER A 77 12.62 -17.60 13.26
C SER A 77 12.96 -16.67 12.09
N GLY A 78 12.25 -16.79 10.96
CA GLY A 78 12.41 -15.90 9.79
C GLY A 78 11.59 -14.61 9.85
N ASN A 79 10.73 -14.42 10.87
CA ASN A 79 9.97 -13.18 11.02
C ASN A 79 10.88 -12.04 11.50
N LYS A 80 10.80 -10.89 10.83
CA LYS A 80 11.40 -9.64 11.29
C LYS A 80 10.37 -8.81 12.04
N TYR A 81 10.78 -8.21 13.15
CA TYR A 81 9.93 -7.38 14.02
C TYR A 81 10.59 -6.02 14.26
N ASN A 82 9.77 -4.99 14.42
CA ASN A 82 10.16 -3.63 14.79
C ASN A 82 9.13 -3.02 15.75
N ASP A 83 9.32 -1.78 16.19
CA ASP A 83 8.50 -1.18 17.26
C ASP A 83 7.01 -1.04 16.92
N ASN A 84 6.68 -1.05 15.62
CA ASN A 84 5.29 -1.02 15.11
C ASN A 84 4.46 -2.19 15.64
N PHE A 85 5.10 -3.32 15.99
CA PHE A 85 4.42 -4.46 16.62
C PHE A 85 3.94 -4.19 18.06
N PHE A 86 4.35 -3.06 18.65
CA PHE A 86 3.81 -2.52 19.91
C PHE A 86 2.94 -1.27 19.69
N GLY A 87 2.70 -0.88 18.43
CA GLY A 87 1.99 0.34 18.06
C GLY A 87 2.81 1.62 18.26
N LEU A 88 4.15 1.53 18.18
CA LEU A 88 5.06 2.67 18.26
C LEU A 88 5.82 2.82 16.95
N TYR A 89 5.79 4.00 16.34
CA TYR A 89 6.26 4.21 14.97
C TYR A 89 7.35 5.29 14.88
N CYS A 90 8.01 5.35 13.73
CA CYS A 90 8.99 6.37 13.36
C CYS A 90 10.24 6.41 14.26
N THR A 91 11.12 7.39 14.04
CA THR A 91 12.28 7.69 14.91
C THR A 91 11.85 8.26 16.27
N CYS A 92 10.69 8.93 16.33
CA CYS A 92 10.16 9.53 17.54
C CYS A 92 9.50 8.54 18.53
N LYS A 93 9.27 7.29 18.13
CA LYS A 93 8.68 6.21 18.95
C LYS A 93 7.34 6.61 19.60
N ARG A 94 6.51 7.29 18.80
CA ARG A 94 5.17 7.76 19.16
C ARG A 94 4.09 6.84 18.55
N PRO A 95 2.90 6.72 19.16
CA PRO A 95 1.79 5.97 18.59
C PRO A 95 1.24 6.61 17.31
N TYR A 96 0.35 5.88 16.61
CA TYR A 96 -0.44 6.43 15.50
C TYR A 96 -1.85 5.79 15.48
N PRO A 97 -2.94 6.57 15.37
CA PRO A 97 -2.96 8.03 15.58
C PRO A 97 -2.52 8.41 16.99
N ASP A 98 -1.91 9.57 17.14
CA ASP A 98 -1.39 10.06 18.42
C ASP A 98 -2.37 11.06 19.06
N PRO A 99 -2.86 10.83 20.30
CA PRO A 99 -3.80 11.75 20.95
C PRO A 99 -3.13 13.01 21.53
N GLU A 100 -1.79 13.10 21.56
CA GLU A 100 -1.05 14.29 22.02
C GLU A 100 -0.42 15.10 20.87
N ASP A 101 -0.45 14.59 19.63
CA ASP A 101 0.17 15.27 18.48
C ASP A 101 -0.90 15.99 17.64
N GLU A 102 -1.03 17.29 17.86
CA GLU A 102 -1.99 18.16 17.16
C GLU A 102 -1.67 18.35 15.66
N ILE A 103 -0.52 17.89 15.17
CA ILE A 103 -0.07 18.11 13.79
C ILE A 103 -0.35 16.85 12.94
N PRO A 104 -1.43 16.80 12.14
CA PRO A 104 -1.70 15.66 11.27
C PRO A 104 -0.54 15.44 10.28
N ASP A 105 -0.23 14.17 10.02
CA ASP A 105 0.88 13.74 9.16
C ASP A 105 0.48 12.46 8.44
N GLU A 106 0.76 12.37 7.14
CA GLU A 106 0.61 11.12 6.40
C GLU A 106 1.88 10.29 6.56
N MET A 107 1.81 9.23 7.37
CA MET A 107 2.95 8.34 7.56
C MET A 107 3.33 7.62 6.26
N ILE A 108 4.63 7.47 6.00
CA ILE A 108 5.16 6.82 4.80
C ILE A 108 5.99 5.59 5.20
N GLN A 109 5.71 4.43 4.60
CA GLN A 109 6.48 3.20 4.83
C GLN A 109 7.83 3.25 4.08
N CYS A 110 8.92 2.95 4.78
CA CYS A 110 10.21 2.68 4.15
C CYS A 110 10.22 1.28 3.55
N ILE A 111 10.44 1.16 2.24
CA ILE A 111 10.37 -0.13 1.52
C ILE A 111 11.48 -1.13 1.88
N VAL A 112 12.49 -0.72 2.66
CA VAL A 112 13.61 -1.58 3.07
C VAL A 112 13.35 -2.20 4.46
N CYS A 113 13.19 -1.39 5.50
CA CYS A 113 12.92 -1.87 6.86
C CYS A 113 11.43 -2.15 7.15
N GLU A 114 10.53 -1.78 6.23
CA GLU A 114 9.06 -1.87 6.40
C GLU A 114 8.52 -1.08 7.61
N ASP A 115 9.30 -0.10 8.07
CA ASP A 115 8.95 0.81 9.17
C ASP A 115 8.24 2.07 8.64
N TRP A 116 7.39 2.69 9.46
CA TRP A 116 6.55 3.84 9.10
C TRP A 116 7.11 5.12 9.71
N PHE A 117 7.15 6.19 8.92
CA PHE A 117 7.75 7.46 9.33
C PHE A 117 6.80 8.63 9.08
N HIS A 118 6.64 9.51 10.08
CA HIS A 118 6.04 10.83 9.90
C HIS A 118 6.85 11.62 8.86
N GLY A 119 6.18 12.30 7.92
CA GLY A 119 6.83 13.09 6.87
C GLY A 119 7.79 14.13 7.43
N ARG A 120 7.43 14.78 8.55
CA ARG A 120 8.29 15.74 9.26
C ARG A 120 9.61 15.16 9.81
N HIS A 121 9.73 13.85 9.94
CA HIS A 121 10.91 13.16 10.50
C HIS A 121 11.79 12.46 9.45
N LEU A 122 11.53 12.67 8.14
CA LEU A 122 12.32 12.08 7.05
C LEU A 122 13.58 12.87 6.67
N GLY A 123 13.80 14.05 7.27
CA GLY A 123 14.92 14.96 6.94
C GLY A 123 14.76 15.70 5.61
N ALA A 124 13.73 15.38 4.83
CA ALA A 124 13.31 16.08 3.62
C ALA A 124 11.78 16.15 3.58
N VAL A 125 11.22 17.21 3.00
CA VAL A 125 9.78 17.31 2.76
C VAL A 125 9.40 16.28 1.68
N PRO A 126 8.38 15.42 1.90
CA PRO A 126 7.87 14.55 0.85
C PRO A 126 7.43 15.34 -0.40
N PRO A 127 7.60 14.80 -1.62
CA PRO A 127 6.90 15.27 -2.81
C PRO A 127 5.37 15.14 -2.67
N GLU A 128 4.60 15.66 -3.62
CA GLU A 128 3.14 15.55 -3.54
C GLU A 128 2.67 14.10 -3.74
N SER A 129 1.47 13.80 -3.25
CA SER A 129 0.92 12.43 -3.22
C SER A 129 0.53 11.96 -4.62
N GLY A 130 1.53 11.43 -5.35
CA GLY A 130 1.44 10.94 -6.72
C GLY A 130 2.79 10.96 -7.44
N ASP A 131 3.65 11.93 -7.11
CA ASP A 131 4.97 12.10 -7.74
C ASP A 131 5.92 10.92 -7.45
N PHE A 132 5.80 10.35 -6.25
CA PHE A 132 6.57 9.21 -5.78
C PHE A 132 5.66 8.02 -5.46
N HIS A 133 6.21 6.82 -5.53
CA HIS A 133 5.51 5.56 -5.25
C HIS A 133 6.20 4.75 -4.15
N GLU A 134 7.50 4.97 -3.90
CA GLU A 134 8.25 4.29 -2.86
C GLU A 134 9.22 5.23 -2.14
N MET A 135 9.50 4.96 -0.86
CA MET A 135 10.41 5.75 -0.03
C MET A 135 11.45 4.84 0.65
N VAL A 136 12.70 5.28 0.69
CA VAL A 136 13.78 4.66 1.48
C VAL A 136 14.26 5.67 2.50
N CYS A 137 14.15 5.35 3.78
CA CYS A 137 14.50 6.28 4.86
C CYS A 137 16.02 6.47 4.96
N GLN A 138 16.43 7.56 5.61
CA GLN A 138 17.83 7.95 5.84
C GLN A 138 18.73 6.78 6.32
N ALA A 139 18.27 6.01 7.31
CA ALA A 139 19.00 4.87 7.85
C ALA A 139 19.18 3.73 6.83
N CYS A 140 18.17 3.46 6.00
CA CYS A 140 18.24 2.46 4.94
C CYS A 140 19.07 2.94 3.74
N MET A 141 19.07 4.24 3.41
CA MET A 141 19.99 4.81 2.42
C MET A 141 21.46 4.80 2.89
N LYS A 142 21.70 4.87 4.21
CA LYS A 142 23.02 4.62 4.82
C LYS A 142 23.41 3.13 4.78
N HIS A 143 22.47 2.22 5.01
CA HIS A 143 22.70 0.77 4.96
C HIS A 143 22.87 0.23 3.53
N CYS A 144 22.26 0.87 2.52
CA CYS A 144 22.36 0.49 1.11
C CYS A 144 23.04 1.57 0.25
N PRO A 145 24.35 1.86 0.42
CA PRO A 145 25.02 2.98 -0.27
C PRO A 145 24.97 2.97 -1.80
N PHE A 146 24.73 1.81 -2.42
CA PHE A 146 24.57 1.70 -3.88
C PHE A 146 23.37 2.49 -4.39
N LEU A 147 22.34 2.73 -3.56
CA LEU A 147 21.15 3.48 -3.93
C LEU A 147 21.47 4.93 -4.30
N TRP A 148 22.51 5.55 -3.73
CA TRP A 148 22.90 6.93 -4.06
C TRP A 148 23.28 7.13 -5.53
N ALA A 149 23.89 6.11 -6.15
CA ALA A 149 24.23 6.12 -7.58
C ALA A 149 23.00 6.10 -8.49
N TYR A 150 21.88 5.52 -8.02
CA TYR A 150 20.58 5.57 -8.70
C TYR A 150 19.81 6.84 -8.35
N ALA A 151 19.81 7.26 -7.08
CA ALA A 151 19.08 8.44 -6.59
C ALA A 151 19.47 9.71 -7.34
N SER A 152 20.76 9.87 -7.66
CA SER A 152 21.31 11.02 -8.40
C SER A 152 20.75 11.19 -9.83
N GLN A 153 19.97 10.23 -10.35
CA GLN A 153 19.34 10.29 -11.69
C GLN A 153 17.86 9.85 -11.69
N LEU A 154 17.37 9.19 -10.64
CA LEU A 154 16.05 8.55 -10.59
C LEU A 154 15.20 8.91 -9.36
N ALA A 155 15.75 9.64 -8.38
CA ALA A 155 14.95 10.06 -7.22
C ALA A 155 14.02 11.23 -7.60
N VAL A 156 12.83 11.24 -7.01
CA VAL A 156 11.91 12.37 -7.08
C VAL A 156 12.49 13.52 -6.24
N PRO A 157 12.65 14.74 -6.77
CA PRO A 157 13.11 15.88 -5.98
C PRO A 157 12.14 16.19 -4.83
N PRO A 158 12.62 16.33 -3.57
CA PRO A 158 11.78 16.77 -2.47
C PRO A 158 11.42 18.25 -2.62
N LEU A 159 10.21 18.63 -2.20
CA LEU A 159 9.75 20.02 -2.28
C LEU A 159 10.61 20.95 -1.40
N THR A 160 11.31 21.88 -2.03
CA THR A 160 12.01 22.96 -1.33
C THR A 160 11.03 24.05 -0.90
N LYS A 161 10.79 24.16 0.41
CA LYS A 161 10.18 25.39 0.96
C LYS A 161 11.14 26.57 0.73
N VAL A 162 10.75 27.48 -0.15
CA VAL A 162 11.52 28.70 -0.43
C VAL A 162 11.46 29.63 0.78
N ASN A 163 12.58 29.70 1.51
CA ASN A 163 12.96 30.85 2.33
C ASN A 163 14.39 31.19 1.91
N SER A 164 14.61 32.42 1.46
CA SER A 164 15.79 32.80 0.67
C SER A 164 17.07 32.93 1.50
N LEU A 165 18.18 32.38 0.98
CA LEU A 165 19.38 33.11 0.49
C LEU A 165 20.55 32.12 0.31
N GLU A 166 21.35 32.34 -0.75
CA GLU A 166 22.66 31.69 -1.04
C GLU A 166 22.64 30.15 -1.29
N ASP A 167 23.26 29.57 -2.31
CA ASP A 167 24.00 30.10 -3.47
C ASP A 167 24.03 29.06 -4.63
N GLU A 168 24.25 29.52 -5.88
CA GLU A 168 24.46 28.79 -7.18
C GLU A 168 23.63 27.49 -7.50
N GLY A 169 23.11 27.26 -8.71
CA GLY A 169 23.24 28.01 -9.97
C GLY A 169 23.00 27.12 -11.20
N ILE A 170 21.75 26.97 -11.66
CA ILE A 170 21.42 26.32 -12.95
C ILE A 170 20.34 27.15 -13.67
N VAL A 171 20.69 27.66 -14.85
CA VAL A 171 19.74 28.29 -15.79
C VAL A 171 19.41 27.30 -16.89
N LEU A 172 18.14 26.97 -17.07
CA LEU A 172 17.63 26.21 -18.21
C LEU A 172 16.58 27.05 -18.94
N ASN A 173 16.97 27.61 -20.08
CA ASN A 173 16.03 28.21 -21.01
C ASN A 173 15.14 27.11 -21.58
N VAL A 174 13.82 27.31 -21.50
CA VAL A 174 12.83 26.53 -22.26
C VAL A 174 12.28 27.46 -23.33
N GLU A 175 12.51 27.13 -24.59
CA GLU A 175 11.82 27.77 -25.71
C GLU A 175 10.45 27.12 -25.86
N GLU A 176 9.37 27.90 -25.68
CA GLU A 176 8.02 27.41 -25.89
C GLU A 176 7.73 27.22 -27.39
N SER A 177 7.27 26.02 -27.75
CA SER A 177 6.66 25.74 -29.05
C SER A 177 5.16 25.47 -28.88
N GLU A 178 4.34 26.45 -29.27
CA GLU A 178 2.89 26.29 -29.33
C GLU A 178 2.48 25.29 -30.42
N GLU A 179 1.65 24.30 -30.10
CA GLU A 179 0.81 23.62 -31.10
C GLU A 179 -0.67 23.60 -30.69
N GLN A 180 -1.53 23.54 -31.70
CA GLN A 180 -2.83 24.21 -31.66
C GLN A 180 -4.03 23.29 -31.49
N LYS A 181 -5.07 23.80 -30.81
CA LYS A 181 -6.39 23.14 -30.68
C LYS A 181 -7.04 22.89 -32.05
N LYS A 182 -7.62 21.70 -32.23
CA LYS A 182 -8.76 21.47 -33.13
C LYS A 182 -9.79 20.56 -32.46
N GLU A 183 -11.06 20.95 -32.59
CA GLU A 183 -12.25 20.22 -32.10
C GLU A 183 -13.06 19.65 -33.29
N ILE A 184 -14.25 19.09 -33.00
CA ILE A 184 -15.37 18.81 -33.94
C ILE A 184 -15.14 17.55 -34.81
N LYS A 185 -16.05 16.55 -34.90
CA LYS A 185 -17.48 16.42 -34.53
C LYS A 185 -17.88 14.97 -34.15
N LYS A 186 -19.10 14.80 -33.62
CA LYS A 186 -19.83 13.50 -33.54
C LYS A 186 -20.78 13.36 -34.74
N GLU A 187 -21.21 12.13 -35.09
CA GLU A 187 -22.64 11.71 -35.14
C GLU A 187 -22.84 10.21 -35.50
N SER A 188 -24.08 9.73 -35.26
CA SER A 188 -24.77 8.44 -35.55
C SER A 188 -24.17 7.39 -36.53
N GLY A 189 -24.51 6.09 -36.45
CA GLY A 189 -25.43 5.35 -35.55
C GLY A 189 -26.14 4.16 -36.26
N ALA A 190 -26.77 3.24 -35.47
CA ALA A 190 -27.62 2.09 -35.88
C ALA A 190 -26.96 0.91 -36.67
N GLU A 191 -27.48 -0.33 -36.70
CA GLU A 191 -28.08 -1.19 -35.65
C GLU A 191 -28.26 -2.67 -36.15
N HIS A 192 -28.71 -3.60 -35.28
CA HIS A 192 -29.23 -4.96 -35.55
C HIS A 192 -28.22 -6.06 -36.04
N GLN A 193 -28.05 -7.18 -35.30
CA GLN A 193 -28.73 -8.51 -35.38
C GLN A 193 -28.35 -9.34 -36.63
N GLU A 194 -28.14 -10.67 -36.61
CA GLU A 194 -28.33 -11.76 -35.61
C GLU A 194 -27.30 -12.92 -35.93
N LYS A 195 -27.24 -14.17 -35.41
CA LYS A 195 -28.13 -15.06 -34.61
C LYS A 195 -27.32 -16.11 -33.76
N GLU A 196 -27.79 -17.36 -33.68
CA GLU A 196 -27.39 -18.55 -32.89
C GLU A 196 -26.55 -19.54 -33.76
N GLU A 197 -26.09 -20.75 -33.40
CA GLU A 197 -26.28 -21.71 -32.28
C GLU A 197 -24.88 -22.28 -31.86
N GLY A 198 -24.62 -23.02 -30.78
CA GLY A 198 -25.49 -23.64 -29.76
C GLY A 198 -25.22 -25.15 -29.62
N LYS A 199 -24.42 -25.59 -28.64
CA LYS A 199 -24.34 -27.02 -28.26
C LYS A 199 -23.85 -27.26 -26.83
N GLN A 200 -24.64 -28.03 -26.07
CA GLN A 200 -24.29 -28.52 -24.73
C GLN A 200 -23.68 -29.93 -24.79
N THR A 201 -22.82 -30.24 -23.82
CA THR A 201 -22.68 -31.60 -23.23
C THR A 201 -22.19 -31.44 -21.80
N GLU A 202 -22.96 -31.92 -20.83
CA GLU A 202 -22.49 -32.08 -19.44
C GLU A 202 -21.64 -33.35 -19.30
N GLN A 203 -20.66 -33.34 -18.39
CA GLN A 203 -20.38 -34.52 -17.58
C GLN A 203 -19.73 -34.17 -16.24
N PHE A 204 -20.13 -34.90 -15.20
CA PHE A 204 -19.67 -34.78 -13.83
C PHE A 204 -18.25 -35.36 -13.66
N ASN A 205 -17.39 -34.71 -12.86
CA ASN A 205 -16.66 -35.37 -11.78
C ASN A 205 -15.92 -34.38 -10.86
N GLU A 206 -15.52 -34.86 -9.69
CA GLU A 206 -15.11 -34.07 -8.52
C GLU A 206 -13.57 -33.85 -8.43
N PRO A 207 -13.00 -33.29 -7.33
CA PRO A 207 -12.04 -32.20 -7.42
C PRO A 207 -10.60 -32.65 -7.68
N SER A 208 -9.76 -31.72 -8.12
CA SER A 208 -8.30 -31.90 -8.09
C SER A 208 -7.56 -30.59 -7.84
N THR A 209 -6.61 -30.66 -6.91
CA THR A 209 -5.78 -29.55 -6.45
C THR A 209 -4.58 -29.30 -7.36
N SER A 210 -4.30 -28.04 -7.70
CA SER A 210 -2.95 -27.61 -8.04
C SER A 210 -2.73 -26.15 -7.60
N SER A 211 -1.48 -25.79 -7.30
CA SER A 211 -1.10 -24.45 -6.84
C SER A 211 -0.30 -23.71 -7.90
N GLY A 212 -0.49 -22.39 -7.97
CA GLY A 212 0.32 -21.48 -8.77
C GLY A 212 -0.24 -21.21 -10.16
N SER A 213 -0.62 -19.95 -10.40
CA SER A 213 -0.79 -19.38 -11.73
C SER A 213 0.10 -18.15 -11.84
N SER A 214 0.81 -18.02 -12.95
CA SER A 214 1.82 -17.00 -13.19
C SER A 214 1.28 -15.84 -14.01
N CYS A 215 1.85 -14.64 -13.80
CA CYS A 215 1.70 -13.55 -14.77
C CYS A 215 2.25 -13.99 -16.16
N PRO A 216 1.75 -13.42 -17.28
CA PRO A 216 1.96 -14.01 -18.61
C PRO A 216 3.44 -14.20 -19.04
N GLU A 217 3.74 -15.37 -19.63
CA GLU A 217 5.07 -15.67 -20.17
C GLU A 217 5.45 -14.76 -21.35
N ARG A 218 6.75 -14.51 -21.51
CA ARG A 218 7.31 -13.88 -22.72
C ARG A 218 7.43 -14.89 -23.87
N ILE A 219 7.35 -14.36 -25.10
CA ILE A 219 7.53 -15.11 -26.34
C ILE A 219 8.87 -15.86 -26.33
N LYS A 220 8.81 -17.18 -26.53
CA LYS A 220 9.97 -18.05 -26.69
C LYS A 220 10.49 -17.90 -28.13
N HIS A 221 11.70 -17.37 -28.30
CA HIS A 221 12.38 -17.36 -29.60
C HIS A 221 13.50 -18.41 -29.64
N SER A 222 13.63 -19.08 -30.77
CA SER A 222 14.44 -20.30 -30.90
C SER A 222 15.94 -20.05 -31.10
N TYR A 223 16.73 -21.06 -30.76
CA TYR A 223 18.19 -21.06 -30.86
C TYR A 223 18.63 -21.19 -32.33
N LEU A 224 19.36 -20.19 -32.85
CA LEU A 224 20.16 -20.32 -34.07
C LEU A 224 21.57 -19.84 -33.78
N ILE A 225 22.55 -20.71 -34.06
CA ILE A 225 23.96 -20.44 -33.81
C ILE A 225 24.50 -19.55 -34.94
N GLN A 226 24.89 -18.32 -34.60
CA GLN A 226 25.78 -17.50 -35.42
C GLN A 226 27.08 -17.26 -34.68
N VAL A 227 28.20 -17.31 -35.43
CA VAL A 227 29.55 -17.14 -34.89
C VAL A 227 29.81 -15.65 -34.69
N VAL A 228 29.90 -15.22 -33.43
CA VAL A 228 30.13 -13.82 -33.05
C VAL A 228 31.58 -13.61 -32.63
N THR A 229 32.22 -12.60 -33.23
CA THR A 229 33.56 -12.12 -32.88
C THR A 229 33.58 -11.50 -31.48
N LYS A 230 34.61 -11.81 -30.68
CA LYS A 230 34.96 -11.19 -29.37
C LYS A 230 33.84 -10.35 -28.73
N SER A 231 33.01 -10.99 -27.92
CA SER A 231 32.06 -10.28 -27.04
C SER A 231 32.81 -9.40 -26.05
N GLU A 232 32.51 -8.09 -26.05
CA GLU A 232 32.78 -7.24 -24.89
C GLU A 232 31.88 -7.68 -23.72
N GLU A 233 32.40 -7.66 -22.49
CA GLU A 233 31.62 -8.07 -21.32
C GLU A 233 30.49 -7.06 -21.03
N PRO A 234 29.31 -7.51 -20.58
CA PRO A 234 28.18 -6.63 -20.33
C PRO A 234 28.47 -5.68 -19.16
N VAL A 235 28.78 -4.42 -19.49
CA VAL A 235 29.23 -3.40 -18.54
C VAL A 235 28.23 -3.22 -17.39
N CYS A 236 28.73 -3.33 -16.17
CA CYS A 236 27.93 -3.18 -14.96
C CYS A 236 27.42 -1.73 -14.81
N LYS A 237 26.14 -1.52 -15.12
CA LYS A 237 25.45 -0.22 -14.98
C LYS A 237 25.65 0.44 -13.60
N LEU A 238 25.73 -0.33 -12.50
CA LEU A 238 26.00 0.27 -11.18
C LEU A 238 27.39 0.94 -11.14
N LYS A 239 28.43 0.29 -11.69
CA LYS A 239 29.78 0.86 -11.76
C LYS A 239 29.84 2.10 -12.67
N GLU A 240 29.08 2.09 -13.77
CA GLU A 240 28.92 3.24 -14.68
C GLU A 240 28.17 4.43 -14.04
N LEU A 241 27.22 4.16 -13.14
CA LEU A 241 26.57 5.21 -12.33
C LEU A 241 27.48 5.72 -11.20
N GLN A 242 28.32 4.85 -10.62
CA GLN A 242 29.26 5.19 -9.54
C GLN A 242 30.47 6.01 -10.00
N SER A 243 30.81 6.03 -11.30
CA SER A 243 31.87 6.88 -11.85
C SER A 243 31.43 8.34 -12.07
N LYS A 244 30.12 8.61 -12.00
CA LYS A 244 29.54 9.96 -12.07
C LYS A 244 29.49 10.58 -10.67
N GLN A 245 29.40 11.90 -10.56
CA GLN A 245 29.37 12.58 -9.26
C GLN A 245 28.06 12.24 -8.51
N VAL A 246 28.20 11.58 -7.35
CA VAL A 246 27.06 11.14 -6.53
C VAL A 246 26.83 12.09 -5.36
N PHE A 247 25.70 12.78 -5.36
CA PHE A 247 25.30 13.66 -4.26
C PHE A 247 24.56 12.87 -3.17
N LYS A 248 25.20 12.71 -2.00
CA LYS A 248 24.61 12.08 -0.82
C LYS A 248 24.02 13.16 0.09
N LYS A 249 22.70 13.28 0.13
CA LYS A 249 21.98 14.11 1.12
C LYS A 249 21.65 13.22 2.32
N ASP A 250 21.83 13.69 3.56
CA ASP A 250 21.60 12.83 4.74
C ASP A 250 20.12 12.77 5.14
N THR A 251 19.27 12.36 4.20
CA THR A 251 17.80 12.39 4.26
C THR A 251 17.19 11.08 3.75
N ALA A 252 15.88 10.94 3.86
CA ALA A 252 15.15 9.96 3.05
C ALA A 252 15.25 10.26 1.54
N THR A 253 14.91 9.27 0.72
CA THR A 253 14.87 9.35 -0.75
C THR A 253 13.58 8.75 -1.27
N PHE A 254 12.94 9.45 -2.21
CA PHE A 254 11.64 9.10 -2.81
C PHE A 254 11.83 8.66 -4.26
N TRP A 255 11.05 7.68 -4.72
CA TRP A 255 11.28 6.98 -5.98
C TRP A 255 10.01 6.85 -6.84
N PRO A 256 10.11 7.00 -8.17
CA PRO A 256 8.97 6.93 -9.09
C PRO A 256 8.60 5.51 -9.52
N SER A 257 7.43 5.36 -10.14
CA SER A 257 6.84 4.13 -10.70
C SER A 257 7.59 3.55 -11.91
N ASN A 258 8.83 3.13 -11.70
CA ASN A 258 9.57 2.12 -12.47
C ASN A 258 11.02 1.93 -11.99
N TRP A 259 11.48 2.64 -10.95
CA TRP A 259 12.91 2.72 -10.60
C TRP A 259 13.58 1.34 -10.40
N ARG A 260 12.85 0.35 -9.85
CA ARG A 260 13.26 -1.06 -9.71
C ARG A 260 13.73 -1.69 -11.04
N SER A 261 13.07 -1.35 -12.16
CA SER A 261 13.45 -1.81 -13.52
C SER A 261 14.81 -1.29 -13.97
N LYS A 262 15.30 -0.19 -13.38
CA LYS A 262 16.54 0.50 -13.74
C LYS A 262 17.75 -0.02 -12.97
N LEU A 263 17.56 -0.85 -11.94
CA LEU A 263 18.62 -1.49 -11.16
C LEU A 263 19.44 -2.46 -12.03
N CYS A 264 20.73 -2.63 -11.69
CA CYS A 264 21.62 -3.50 -12.45
C CYS A 264 21.40 -4.97 -12.02
N ARG A 265 21.32 -5.88 -13.00
CA ARG A 265 21.08 -7.31 -12.77
C ARG A 265 22.27 -8.20 -13.15
N CYS A 266 23.50 -7.65 -13.17
CA CYS A 266 24.71 -8.46 -13.31
C CYS A 266 24.96 -9.27 -12.02
N GLU A 267 25.76 -10.34 -12.13
CA GLU A 267 26.06 -11.26 -11.03
C GLU A 267 26.59 -10.55 -9.78
N GLU A 268 27.53 -9.61 -9.93
CA GLU A 268 28.08 -8.81 -8.83
C GLU A 268 27.00 -8.01 -8.08
N CYS A 269 26.07 -7.38 -8.82
CA CYS A 269 25.00 -6.60 -8.23
C CYS A 269 23.97 -7.49 -7.53
N LEU A 270 23.59 -8.62 -8.15
CA LEU A 270 22.67 -9.57 -7.54
C LEU A 270 23.25 -10.16 -6.25
N LYS A 271 24.54 -10.53 -6.25
CA LYS A 271 25.28 -10.99 -5.07
C LYS A 271 25.28 -9.93 -3.96
N MET A 272 25.61 -8.68 -4.28
CA MET A 272 25.56 -7.56 -3.34
C MET A 272 24.14 -7.32 -2.79
N TYR A 273 23.08 -7.44 -3.61
CA TYR A 273 21.70 -7.28 -3.14
C TYR A 273 21.27 -8.43 -2.21
N SER A 274 21.76 -9.66 -2.43
CA SER A 274 21.53 -10.79 -1.52
C SER A 274 22.33 -10.64 -0.20
N GLU A 275 23.58 -10.18 -0.26
CA GLU A 275 24.43 -9.91 0.91
C GLU A 275 23.89 -8.78 1.81
N LEU A 276 23.21 -7.80 1.21
CA LEU A 276 22.48 -6.73 1.91
C LEU A 276 21.00 -7.09 2.23
N GLU A 277 20.58 -8.34 1.97
CA GLU A 277 19.19 -8.83 2.14
C GLU A 277 18.09 -8.02 1.39
N VAL A 278 18.46 -7.22 0.39
CA VAL A 278 17.56 -6.34 -0.38
C VAL A 278 17.29 -6.80 -1.83
N GLN A 279 17.52 -8.08 -2.13
CA GLN A 279 17.28 -8.67 -3.46
C GLN A 279 15.86 -8.44 -4.00
N PHE A 280 14.86 -8.30 -3.11
CA PHE A 280 13.48 -7.94 -3.45
C PHE A 280 13.32 -6.60 -4.18
N LEU A 281 14.30 -5.69 -4.11
CA LEU A 281 14.28 -4.43 -4.87
C LEU A 281 14.32 -4.66 -6.38
N THR A 282 14.79 -5.82 -6.84
CA THR A 282 14.76 -6.20 -8.26
C THR A 282 13.44 -6.82 -8.72
N ASP A 283 12.47 -6.96 -7.81
CA ASP A 283 11.18 -7.60 -8.03
C ASP A 283 10.06 -6.54 -8.06
N GLU A 284 9.49 -6.31 -9.23
CA GLU A 284 8.42 -5.32 -9.44
C GLU A 284 7.08 -5.78 -8.82
N CYS A 285 6.91 -7.11 -8.70
CA CYS A 285 5.79 -7.77 -8.04
C CYS A 285 5.95 -7.86 -6.50
N ASP A 286 6.90 -7.13 -5.91
CA ASP A 286 7.03 -6.91 -4.45
C ASP A 286 6.62 -5.48 -4.03
N THR A 287 6.23 -4.60 -4.94
CA THR A 287 5.68 -3.28 -4.55
C THR A 287 4.37 -3.44 -3.76
N VAL A 288 4.04 -2.47 -2.90
CA VAL A 288 2.77 -2.45 -2.16
C VAL A 288 1.58 -2.39 -3.14
N LEU A 289 1.68 -1.54 -4.16
CA LEU A 289 0.74 -1.44 -5.27
C LEU A 289 0.52 -2.79 -6.01
N ALA A 290 1.59 -3.57 -6.25
CA ALA A 290 1.46 -4.90 -6.85
C ALA A 290 0.98 -6.00 -5.89
N TYR A 291 0.72 -5.68 -4.62
CA TYR A 291 -0.06 -6.51 -3.69
C TYR A 291 -1.52 -6.05 -3.67
N GLU A 292 -1.77 -4.75 -3.59
CA GLU A 292 -3.11 -4.15 -3.58
C GLU A 292 -3.89 -4.48 -4.85
N ASN A 293 -3.27 -4.28 -6.02
CA ASN A 293 -3.89 -4.60 -7.32
C ASN A 293 -4.28 -6.08 -7.46
N LYS A 294 -3.61 -7.00 -6.76
CA LYS A 294 -4.00 -8.43 -6.73
C LYS A 294 -5.23 -8.65 -5.86
N GLY A 295 -5.27 -8.00 -4.70
CA GLY A 295 -6.48 -7.98 -3.86
C GLY A 295 -7.70 -7.46 -4.60
N SER A 296 -7.53 -6.47 -5.47
CA SER A 296 -8.59 -5.97 -6.37
C SER A 296 -8.95 -6.96 -7.48
N SER A 297 -7.98 -7.49 -8.24
CA SER A 297 -8.28 -8.43 -9.33
C SER A 297 -8.91 -9.74 -8.86
N ASP A 298 -8.54 -10.21 -7.66
CA ASP A 298 -9.15 -11.40 -7.06
C ASP A 298 -10.61 -11.10 -6.64
N GLN A 299 -10.90 -9.89 -6.14
CA GLN A 299 -12.26 -9.43 -5.78
C GLN A 299 -13.18 -9.17 -6.99
N GLU A 300 -12.64 -8.83 -8.17
CA GLU A 300 -13.46 -8.73 -9.40
C GLU A 300 -14.18 -10.06 -9.73
N THR A 301 -13.68 -11.20 -9.21
CA THR A 301 -14.28 -12.52 -9.41
C THR A 301 -15.36 -12.90 -8.37
N ASP A 302 -15.37 -12.28 -7.18
CA ASP A 302 -16.40 -12.48 -6.15
C ASP A 302 -16.79 -11.14 -5.51
N ARG A 303 -17.86 -10.55 -6.07
CA ARG A 303 -18.52 -9.28 -5.67
C ARG A 303 -17.72 -8.00 -5.93
N ARG A 304 -17.95 -7.42 -7.11
CA ARG A 304 -17.91 -5.96 -7.27
C ARG A 304 -18.90 -5.30 -6.30
N ASP A 305 -18.39 -4.52 -5.35
CA ASP A 305 -19.20 -3.61 -4.53
C ASP A 305 -19.32 -2.26 -5.27
N PRO A 306 -20.52 -1.86 -5.72
CA PRO A 306 -20.72 -0.60 -6.43
C PRO A 306 -20.31 0.64 -5.64
N LEU A 307 -20.23 0.55 -4.29
CA LEU A 307 -19.75 1.64 -3.45
C LEU A 307 -18.24 1.86 -3.63
N MET A 308 -17.46 0.79 -3.77
CA MET A 308 -16.01 0.86 -3.97
C MET A 308 -15.66 1.33 -5.39
N ASP A 309 -16.38 0.85 -6.41
CA ASP A 309 -16.26 1.34 -7.79
C ASP A 309 -16.59 2.85 -7.85
N THR A 310 -17.63 3.29 -7.12
CA THR A 310 -18.04 4.69 -7.03
C THR A 310 -16.98 5.54 -6.31
N LEU A 311 -16.46 5.11 -5.15
CA LEU A 311 -15.39 5.79 -4.41
C LEU A 311 -14.15 5.97 -5.28
N ASN A 312 -13.71 4.90 -5.96
CA ASN A 312 -12.54 4.93 -6.85
C ASN A 312 -12.73 5.87 -8.06
N SER A 313 -13.97 6.17 -8.46
CA SER A 313 -14.27 7.15 -9.53
C SER A 313 -14.30 8.62 -9.07
N MET A 314 -14.34 8.88 -7.76
CA MET A 314 -14.36 10.23 -7.18
C MET A 314 -12.95 10.76 -6.91
N ASN A 315 -12.78 12.09 -6.82
CA ASN A 315 -11.49 12.66 -6.43
C ASN A 315 -11.22 12.47 -4.91
N ARG A 316 -9.96 12.51 -4.48
CA ARG A 316 -9.57 12.21 -3.08
C ARG A 316 -10.26 13.12 -2.03
N VAL A 317 -10.62 14.36 -2.37
CA VAL A 317 -11.38 15.24 -1.45
C VAL A 317 -12.81 14.72 -1.29
N GLN A 318 -13.49 14.43 -2.40
CA GLN A 318 -14.83 13.85 -2.40
C GLN A 318 -14.89 12.47 -1.73
N GLN A 319 -13.86 11.64 -1.91
CA GLN A 319 -13.72 10.36 -1.20
C GLN A 319 -13.65 10.58 0.32
N VAL A 320 -12.79 11.48 0.79
CA VAL A 320 -12.65 11.79 2.22
C VAL A 320 -13.95 12.39 2.79
N GLU A 321 -14.57 13.35 2.10
CA GLU A 321 -15.86 13.91 2.50
C GLU A 321 -16.95 12.82 2.62
N LEU A 322 -17.05 11.91 1.65
CA LEU A 322 -18.02 10.83 1.66
C LEU A 322 -17.76 9.79 2.76
N ILE A 323 -16.48 9.49 3.04
CA ILE A 323 -16.07 8.59 4.14
C ILE A 323 -16.35 9.23 5.51
N CYS A 324 -16.08 10.54 5.68
CA CYS A 324 -16.43 11.27 6.90
C CYS A 324 -17.94 11.28 7.12
N GLU A 325 -18.73 11.67 6.11
CA GLU A 325 -20.19 11.69 6.16
C GLU A 325 -20.82 10.31 6.40
N TYR A 326 -20.22 9.25 5.85
CA TYR A 326 -20.62 7.86 6.14
C TYR A 326 -20.34 7.49 7.60
N ASN A 327 -19.18 7.87 8.16
CA ASN A 327 -18.85 7.59 9.55
C ASN A 327 -19.68 8.42 10.54
N ASP A 328 -19.99 9.68 10.22
CA ASP A 328 -20.94 10.53 10.95
C ASP A 328 -22.33 9.87 10.99
N LEU A 329 -22.87 9.48 9.82
CA LEU A 329 -24.15 8.79 9.72
C LEU A 329 -24.17 7.48 10.51
N LYS A 330 -23.13 6.66 10.36
CA LYS A 330 -22.97 5.38 11.07
C LYS A 330 -22.93 5.59 12.59
N THR A 331 -22.27 6.64 13.07
CA THR A 331 -22.17 6.96 14.49
C THR A 331 -23.50 7.48 15.04
N GLU A 332 -24.11 8.51 14.42
CA GLU A 332 -25.42 9.02 14.85
C GLU A 332 -26.52 7.93 14.80
N LEU A 333 -26.50 7.04 13.80
CA LEU A 333 -27.46 5.93 13.70
C LEU A 333 -27.22 4.85 14.77
N THR A 334 -25.96 4.51 15.07
CA THR A 334 -25.63 3.52 16.11
C THR A 334 -26.02 4.03 17.50
N ASP A 335 -25.78 5.31 17.79
CA ASP A 335 -26.17 5.95 19.05
C ASP A 335 -27.68 6.18 19.17
N TYR A 336 -28.39 6.39 18.06
CA TYR A 336 -29.85 6.42 18.03
C TYR A 336 -30.45 5.05 18.35
N LEU A 337 -29.99 4.00 17.66
CA LEU A 337 -30.49 2.63 17.82
C LEU A 337 -30.16 2.04 19.20
N ARG A 338 -29.05 2.45 19.84
CA ARG A 338 -28.69 1.98 21.20
C ARG A 338 -29.78 2.28 22.23
N ARG A 339 -30.47 3.42 22.12
CA ARG A 339 -31.55 3.81 23.05
C ARG A 339 -32.68 2.78 23.09
N PHE A 340 -33.06 2.23 21.94
CA PHE A 340 -34.09 1.20 21.84
C PHE A 340 -33.63 -0.13 22.48
N ALA A 341 -32.33 -0.45 22.39
CA ALA A 341 -31.76 -1.60 23.09
C ALA A 341 -31.72 -1.39 24.62
N ASP A 342 -31.37 -0.19 25.07
CA ASP A 342 -31.32 0.19 26.50
C ASP A 342 -32.73 0.26 27.13
N GLU A 343 -33.72 0.75 26.38
CA GLU A 343 -35.13 0.82 26.79
C GLU A 343 -35.90 -0.50 26.60
N GLY A 344 -35.32 -1.49 25.92
CA GLY A 344 -35.96 -2.77 25.59
C GLY A 344 -37.11 -2.66 24.57
N THR A 345 -37.12 -1.60 23.74
CA THR A 345 -38.18 -1.29 22.78
C THR A 345 -37.86 -1.82 21.38
N VAL A 346 -38.89 -2.28 20.66
CA VAL A 346 -38.73 -2.79 19.28
C VAL A 346 -38.75 -1.61 18.30
N VAL A 347 -37.64 -1.40 17.59
CA VAL A 347 -37.48 -0.41 16.52
C VAL A 347 -38.47 -0.66 15.39
N LYS A 348 -39.18 0.39 14.96
CA LYS A 348 -40.16 0.36 13.86
C LYS A 348 -39.66 1.15 12.65
N ARG A 349 -40.43 1.13 11.57
CA ARG A 349 -40.12 1.90 10.35
C ARG A 349 -40.14 3.40 10.61
N GLU A 350 -41.09 3.84 11.42
CA GLU A 350 -41.36 5.23 11.73
C GLU A 350 -40.19 5.87 12.50
N ASP A 351 -39.56 5.11 13.40
CA ASP A 351 -38.37 5.53 14.15
C ASP A 351 -37.16 5.75 13.23
N ILE A 352 -36.90 4.82 12.30
CA ILE A 352 -35.85 4.95 11.29
C ILE A 352 -36.11 6.15 10.37
N GLN A 353 -37.36 6.35 9.94
CA GLN A 353 -37.71 7.47 9.08
C GLN A 353 -37.53 8.82 9.81
N HIS A 354 -37.98 8.92 11.06
CA HIS A 354 -37.76 10.09 11.91
C HIS A 354 -36.27 10.41 12.09
N PHE A 355 -35.43 9.38 12.31
CA PHE A 355 -33.97 9.56 12.37
C PHE A 355 -33.40 10.20 11.09
N PHE A 356 -33.77 9.71 9.91
CA PHE A 356 -33.26 10.27 8.64
C PHE A 356 -33.79 11.69 8.36
N GLU A 357 -35.03 12.00 8.73
CA GLU A 357 -35.61 13.34 8.62
C GLU A 357 -34.88 14.33 9.57
N GLU A 358 -34.62 13.93 10.82
CA GLU A 358 -33.77 14.70 11.74
C GLU A 358 -32.35 14.88 11.21
N PHE A 359 -31.68 13.80 10.77
CA PHE A 359 -30.29 13.82 10.32
C PHE A 359 -30.11 14.76 9.12
N GLN A 360 -31.01 14.70 8.13
CA GLN A 360 -31.02 15.66 7.02
C GLN A 360 -31.25 17.10 7.50
N SER A 361 -32.12 17.33 8.50
CA SER A 361 -32.33 18.67 9.07
C SER A 361 -31.08 19.20 9.80
N ARG A 362 -30.34 18.33 10.51
CA ARG A 362 -29.07 18.66 11.16
C ARG A 362 -28.00 19.00 10.11
N LYS A 363 -27.85 18.18 9.08
CA LYS A 363 -26.90 18.39 7.98
C LYS A 363 -27.14 19.71 7.23
N ARG A 364 -28.39 20.02 6.85
CA ARG A 364 -28.76 21.30 6.21
C ARG A 364 -28.45 22.54 7.09
N ARG A 365 -28.52 22.40 8.42
CA ARG A 365 -28.14 23.47 9.37
C ARG A 365 -26.62 23.61 9.52
N ARG A 366 -25.84 22.53 9.36
CA ARG A 366 -24.36 22.59 9.33
C ARG A 366 -23.87 23.33 8.08
N THR A 367 -24.33 22.93 6.89
CA THR A 367 -23.86 23.51 5.61
C THR A 367 -24.26 24.98 5.41
N ASN A 368 -25.49 25.39 5.74
CA ASN A 368 -25.92 26.79 5.63
C ASN A 368 -25.13 27.75 6.55
N ARG A 369 -24.38 27.26 7.54
CA ARG A 369 -23.60 28.09 8.46
C ARG A 369 -22.20 28.47 7.94
N MET A 370 -21.78 27.88 6.81
CA MET A 370 -20.46 28.10 6.20
C MET A 370 -20.43 29.26 5.19
N GLN A 371 -21.58 29.79 4.76
CA GLN A 371 -21.67 30.84 3.74
C GLN A 371 -21.55 32.26 4.33
N TYR A 372 -20.37 32.59 4.87
CA TYR A 372 -19.97 33.97 5.09
C TYR A 372 -19.06 34.43 3.93
N TYR A 373 -19.64 35.18 2.99
CA TYR A 373 -18.86 35.85 1.95
C TYR A 373 -17.96 36.92 2.58
N CYS A 374 -16.66 36.84 2.34
CA CYS A 374 -15.76 37.97 2.61
C CYS A 374 -16.02 39.06 1.55
N SER A 375 -16.04 40.31 1.99
CA SER A 375 -16.18 41.52 1.15
C SER A 375 -15.03 42.48 1.45
#